data_AF-Q85UC7-F1
#
_entry.id   AF-Q85UC7-F1
#
_cell.length_a   1.000
_cell.length_b   1.000
_cell.length_c   1.000
_cell.angle_alpha   90.00
_cell.angle_beta   90.00
_cell.angle_gamma   90.00
#
_symmetry.space_group_name_H-M   'P 1'
#
loop_
_entity.id
_entity.type
_entity.pdbx_description
1 polymer ?
#
loop_
_entity_poly.entity_id
_entity_poly.type
_entity_poly.pdbx_seq_one_letter_code
_entity_poly.pdbx_strand_id
1 'polypeptide(L)' 'LMFIIWEALSTKRKLINMFFLPPSLEWNNKFPPLNHSYNEIPTIF' A
#
# COMPACT_ATOMS: atom_id res chain seq x y z
N LEU A 1 3.93 16.76 -14.09
CA LEU A 1 3.83 15.87 -12.91
C LEU A 1 2.60 16.15 -12.06
N MET A 2 2.32 17.41 -11.70
CA MET A 2 1.17 17.79 -10.85
C MET A 2 -0.19 17.29 -11.37
N PHE A 3 -0.43 17.38 -12.68
CA PHE A 3 -1.70 16.93 -13.29
C PHE A 3 -1.93 15.42 -13.14
N ILE A 4 -0.88 14.61 -13.25
CA ILE A 4 -0.95 13.15 -13.14
C ILE A 4 -1.32 12.74 -11.71
N ILE A 5 -0.74 13.43 -10.71
CA ILE A 5 -1.07 13.20 -9.29
C ILE A 5 -2.53 13.59 -9.02
N TRP A 6 -2.98 14.74 -9.52
CA TRP A 6 -4.35 15.21 -9.34
C TRP A 6 -5.39 14.28 -9.99
N GLU A 7 -5.14 13.80 -11.22
CA GLU A 7 -6.02 12.83 -11.90
C GLU A 7 -6.08 11.51 -11.12
N ALA A 8 -4.94 11.00 -10.65
CA ALA A 8 -4.87 9.76 -9.89
C ALA A 8 -5.68 9.85 -8.58
N LEU A 9 -5.59 10.97 -7.86
CA LEU A 9 -6.35 11.20 -6.63
C LEU A 9 -7.86 11.41 -6.89
N SER A 10 -8.22 12.07 -8.00
CA SER A 10 -9.62 12.32 -8.36
C SER A 10 -10.35 11.04 -8.80
N THR A 11 -9.66 10.13 -9.49
CA THR A 11 -10.25 8.89 -10.02
C THR A 11 -10.38 7.76 -8.99
N LYS A 12 -9.72 7.86 -7.82
CA LYS A 12 -9.83 6.91 -6.70
C LYS A 12 -9.69 5.43 -7.11
N ARG A 13 -8.77 5.13 -8.02
CA ARG A 13 -8.54 3.75 -8.51
C ARG A 13 -8.07 2.86 -7.36
N LYS A 14 -8.72 1.71 -7.18
CA LYS A 14 -8.33 0.71 -6.18
C LYS A 14 -7.14 -0.11 -6.67
N LEU A 15 -6.19 -0.38 -5.79
CA LEU A 15 -5.07 -1.26 -6.05
C LEU A 15 -5.53 -2.72 -5.88
N ILE A 16 -5.51 -3.51 -6.96
CA ILE A 16 -6.02 -4.89 -6.99
C ILE A 16 -4.90 -5.91 -6.77
N ASN A 17 -3.72 -5.67 -7.36
CA ASN A 17 -2.57 -6.55 -7.20
C ASN A 17 -1.26 -5.78 -7.42
N MET A 18 -0.20 -6.19 -6.73
CA MET A 18 1.17 -5.75 -7.00
C MET A 18 1.83 -6.77 -7.95
N PHE A 19 2.47 -6.30 -9.03
CA PHE A 19 3.06 -7.20 -10.04
C PHE A 19 4.36 -7.90 -9.59
N PHE A 20 4.80 -7.69 -8.34
CA PHE A 20 6.04 -8.23 -7.82
C PHE A 20 5.86 -8.71 -6.38
N LEU A 21 6.71 -9.66 -5.95
CA LEU A 21 6.80 -10.02 -4.55
C LEU A 21 7.48 -8.89 -3.78
N PRO A 22 6.86 -8.36 -2.73
CA PRO A 22 7.47 -7.29 -1.97
C PRO A 22 8.65 -7.79 -1.14
N PRO A 23 9.80 -7.09 -1.16
CA PRO A 23 10.95 -7.46 -0.34
C PRO A 23 10.82 -7.00 1.11
N SER A 24 9.88 -6.10 1.42
CA SER A 24 9.65 -5.57 2.77
C SER A 24 8.20 -5.75 3.21
N LEU A 25 8.02 -5.88 4.51
CA LEU A 25 6.74 -6.21 5.14
C LEU A 25 5.68 -5.11 4.98
N GLU A 26 6.10 -3.86 4.78
CA GLU A 26 5.23 -2.70 4.58
C GLU A 26 4.28 -2.87 3.38
N TRP A 27 4.77 -3.44 2.28
CA TRP A 27 4.00 -3.64 1.06
C TRP A 27 2.93 -4.73 1.16
N ASN A 28 2.97 -5.54 2.23
CA ASN A 28 1.95 -6.54 2.52
C ASN A 28 0.75 -5.95 3.29
N ASN A 29 0.82 -4.67 3.67
CA ASN A 29 -0.31 -3.99 4.32
C ASN A 29 -1.37 -3.58 3.30
N LYS A 30 -2.57 -3.31 3.81
CA LYS A 30 -3.63 -2.69 3.00
C LYS A 30 -3.26 -1.27 2.63
N PHE A 31 -3.80 -0.79 1.51
CA PHE A 31 -3.68 0.60 1.08
C PHE A 31 -5.06 1.28 1.16
N PRO A 32 -5.24 2.32 2.00
CA PRO A 32 -4.26 2.91 2.92
C PRO A 32 -3.97 2.01 4.14
N PRO A 33 -2.81 2.16 4.79
CA PRO A 33 -2.50 1.43 6.01
C PRO A 33 -3.42 1.86 7.15
N LEU A 34 -3.65 0.92 8.07
CA LEU A 34 -4.38 1.19 9.31
C LEU A 34 -3.46 1.97 10.27
N ASN A 35 -4.04 2.83 11.11
CA ASN A 35 -3.29 3.57 12.15
C ASN A 35 -2.46 2.62 13.04
N HIS A 36 -3.01 1.44 13.33
CA HIS A 36 -2.30 0.33 13.93
C HIS A 36 -2.19 -0.79 12.89
N SER A 37 -1.04 -0.84 12.20
CA SER A 37 -0.88 -1.69 11.01
C SER A 37 -0.69 -3.18 11.34
N TYR A 38 -0.23 -3.52 12.54
CA TYR A 38 0.01 -4.90 12.95
C TYR A 38 -0.65 -5.17 14.30
N ASN A 39 -1.44 -6.24 14.39
CA ASN A 39 -2.02 -6.67 15.67
C ASN A 39 -0.98 -7.32 16.60
N GLU A 40 0.09 -7.87 16.02
CA GLU A 40 1.14 -8.59 16.71
C GLU A 40 2.50 -8.18 16.13
N ILE A 41 3.58 -8.41 16.88
CA ILE A 41 4.92 -8.08 16.41
C ILE A 41 5.28 -9.03 15.26
N PRO A 42 5.57 -8.54 14.04
CA PRO A 42 5.92 -9.40 12.93
C PRO A 42 7.25 -10.09 13.23
N THR A 43 7.28 -11.42 13.19
CA THR A 43 8.50 -12.19 13.29
C THR A 43 9.22 -12.16 11.94
N ILE A 44 10.41 -11.56 11.89
CA ILE A 44 11.37 -11.77 10.81
C ILE A 44 12.17 -13.02 11.20
N PHE A 45 11.93 -14.12 10.49
CA PHE A 45 12.86 -15.24 10.41
C PHE A 45 13.53 -15.22 9.03
#